data_AF-A0A4R9A8P6-F1
#
_entry.id   AF-A0A4R9A8P6-F1
#
_cell.length_a   1.000
_cell.length_b   1.000
_cell.length_c   1.000
_cell.angle_alpha   90.00
_cell.angle_beta   90.00
_cell.angle_gamma   90.00
#
_symmetry.space_group_name_H-M   'P 1'
#
loop_
_entity.id
_entity.type
_entity.pdbx_description
1 polymer ?
#
loop_
_entity_poly.entity_id
_entity_poly.type
_entity_poly.pdbx_seq_one_letter_code
_entity_poly.pdbx_strand_id
1 'polypeptide(L)'
;MGDSIVVAEPEVKYFESTLDVAIEEIRRLRGVQSSIITSMYSRASVLVGASGVAATLTANSDDSIWFLLPIAGFIIAALAGARVMFPATGMAMEPERVLHTARGNSAVQLKHAIATGIVADYKSQKVPLRVQRFWSIVGLISFVFAATSVAGLQIVNFFTTF
;
A
#
# COMPACT_ATOMS: atom_id res chain seq x y z
N MET A 1 8.61 -48.88 15.69
CA MET A 1 7.79 -48.55 16.87
C MET A 1 7.57 -47.05 16.82
N GLY A 2 6.45 -46.63 16.23
CA GLY A 2 6.07 -45.23 16.17
C GLY A 2 5.12 -44.95 17.32
N ASP A 3 5.52 -44.08 18.24
CA ASP A 3 4.65 -43.60 19.30
C ASP A 3 3.49 -42.82 18.67
N SER A 4 2.34 -43.47 18.57
CA SER A 4 1.08 -42.82 18.26
C SER A 4 0.72 -41.95 19.46
N ILE A 5 0.97 -40.66 19.36
CA ILE A 5 0.45 -39.68 20.31
C ILE A 5 -1.07 -39.72 20.19
N VAL A 6 -1.72 -40.45 21.10
CA VAL A 6 -3.16 -40.44 21.28
C VAL A 6 -3.51 -39.10 21.92
N VAL A 7 -3.60 -38.07 21.09
CA VAL A 7 -4.14 -36.77 21.50
C VAL A 7 -5.61 -36.98 21.82
N ALA A 8 -6.01 -36.67 23.04
CA ALA A 8 -7.39 -36.83 23.50
C ALA A 8 -8.33 -36.03 22.57
N GLU A 9 -9.38 -36.67 22.04
CA GLU A 9 -10.41 -36.04 21.18
C GLU A 9 -10.90 -34.64 21.60
N PRO A 10 -11.07 -34.28 22.90
CA PRO A 10 -11.46 -32.93 23.28
C PRO A 10 -10.39 -31.87 22.95
N GLU A 11 -9.10 -32.20 23.02
CA GLU A 11 -8.01 -31.27 22.69
C GLU A 11 -7.93 -30.99 21.20
N VAL A 12 -8.21 -32.00 20.36
CA VAL A 12 -8.26 -31.85 18.89
C VAL A 12 -9.40 -30.91 18.48
N LYS A 13 -10.60 -31.06 19.07
CA LYS A 13 -11.73 -30.15 18.82
C LYS A 13 -11.46 -28.72 19.28
N TYR A 14 -10.80 -28.55 20.42
CA TYR A 14 -10.43 -27.22 20.93
C TYR A 14 -9.38 -26.54 20.04
N PHE A 15 -8.41 -27.33 19.55
CA PHE A 15 -7.39 -26.86 18.62
C PHE A 15 -7.96 -26.51 17.26
N GLU A 16 -8.86 -27.32 16.69
CA GLU A 16 -9.57 -27.02 15.44
C GLU A 16 -10.42 -25.75 15.55
N SER A 17 -11.17 -25.59 16.64
CA SER A 17 -11.96 -24.37 16.91
C SER A 17 -11.07 -23.12 16.99
N THR A 18 -9.97 -23.21 17.73
CA THR A 18 -9.01 -22.09 17.86
C THR A 18 -8.36 -21.74 16.51
N LEU A 19 -8.05 -22.76 15.69
CA LEU A 19 -7.46 -22.59 14.38
C LEU A 19 -8.44 -21.95 13.39
N ASP A 20 -9.72 -22.34 13.43
CA ASP A 20 -10.77 -21.76 12.59
C ASP A 20 -11.03 -20.29 12.95
N VAL A 21 -11.06 -19.95 14.25
CA VAL A 21 -11.12 -18.56 14.72
C VAL A 21 -9.90 -17.76 14.24
N ALA A 22 -8.69 -18.33 14.31
CA ALA A 22 -7.48 -17.66 13.82
C ALA A 22 -7.51 -17.45 12.30
N ILE A 23 -8.00 -18.42 11.52
CA ILE A 23 -8.15 -18.29 10.05
C ILE A 23 -9.14 -17.19 9.70
N GLU A 24 -10.27 -17.12 10.41
CA GLU A 24 -11.28 -16.10 10.18
C GLU A 24 -10.75 -14.69 10.50
N GLU A 25 -10.05 -14.52 11.62
CA GLU A 25 -9.43 -13.25 11.97
C GLU A 25 -8.35 -12.85 10.95
N ILE A 26 -7.59 -13.81 10.43
CA ILE A 26 -6.63 -13.56 9.35
C ILE A 26 -7.32 -13.12 8.05
N ARG A 27 -8.44 -13.73 7.67
CA ARG A 27 -9.24 -13.32 6.50
C ARG A 27 -9.74 -11.89 6.68
N ARG A 28 -10.24 -11.57 7.86
CA ARG A 28 -10.67 -10.22 8.24
C ARG A 28 -9.51 -9.22 8.10
N LEU A 29 -8.33 -9.53 8.64
CA LEU A 29 -7.14 -8.68 8.52
C LEU A 29 -6.71 -8.47 7.06
N ARG A 30 -6.75 -9.51 6.22
CA ARG A 30 -6.52 -9.40 4.77
C ARG A 30 -7.55 -8.49 4.10
N GLY A 31 -8.82 -8.59 4.46
CA GLY A 31 -9.87 -7.71 3.95
C GLY A 31 -9.62 -6.24 4.30
N VAL A 32 -9.27 -5.96 5.56
CA VAL A 32 -8.88 -4.61 6.01
C VAL A 32 -7.67 -4.11 5.24
N GLN A 33 -6.64 -4.95 5.08
CA GLN A 33 -5.44 -4.58 4.36
C GLN A 33 -5.68 -4.31 2.88
N SER A 34 -6.49 -5.14 2.20
CA SER A 34 -6.89 -4.92 0.82
C SER A 34 -7.61 -3.59 0.68
N SER A 35 -8.51 -3.25 1.62
CA SER A 35 -9.21 -1.97 1.63
C SER A 35 -8.24 -0.78 1.80
N ILE A 36 -7.27 -0.89 2.71
CA ILE A 36 -6.23 0.13 2.91
C ILE A 36 -5.42 0.33 1.63
N ILE A 37 -4.97 -0.76 0.99
CA ILE A 37 -4.19 -0.70 -0.24
C ILE A 37 -5.02 -0.04 -1.36
N THR A 38 -6.26 -0.47 -1.58
CA THR A 38 -7.15 0.12 -2.60
C THR A 38 -7.37 1.62 -2.35
N SER A 39 -7.56 2.03 -1.08
CA SER A 39 -7.68 3.43 -0.72
C SER A 39 -6.40 4.22 -1.01
N MET A 40 -5.22 3.66 -0.70
CA MET A 40 -3.93 4.28 -1.02
C MET A 40 -3.71 4.41 -2.53
N TYR A 41 -4.06 3.40 -3.33
CA TYR A 41 -3.99 3.46 -4.78
C TYR A 41 -4.90 4.55 -5.36
N SER A 42 -6.13 4.65 -4.87
CA SER A 42 -7.08 5.69 -5.27
C SER A 42 -6.54 7.10 -4.97
N ARG A 43 -5.96 7.32 -3.79
CA ARG A 43 -5.33 8.61 -3.46
C ARG A 43 -4.10 8.91 -4.29
N ALA A 44 -3.27 7.90 -4.54
CA ALA A 44 -2.06 8.04 -5.34
C ALA A 44 -2.38 8.33 -6.81
N SER A 45 -3.40 7.68 -7.39
CA SER A 45 -3.82 7.96 -8.77
C SER A 45 -4.37 9.37 -8.93
N VAL A 46 -5.15 9.85 -7.96
CA VAL A 46 -5.62 11.25 -7.91
C VAL A 46 -4.43 12.19 -7.82
N LEU A 47 -3.45 11.92 -6.95
CA LEU A 47 -2.26 12.76 -6.80
C LEU A 47 -1.45 12.85 -8.11
N VAL A 48 -1.23 11.71 -8.78
CA VAL A 48 -0.52 11.66 -10.07
C VAL A 48 -1.27 12.44 -11.15
N GLY A 49 -2.58 12.19 -11.29
CA GLY A 49 -3.42 12.85 -12.28
C GLY A 49 -3.51 14.36 -12.06
N ALA A 50 -3.83 14.78 -10.83
CA ALA A 50 -3.93 16.19 -10.46
C ALA A 50 -2.61 16.93 -10.65
N SER A 51 -1.48 16.32 -10.28
CA SER A 51 -0.15 16.91 -10.46
C SER A 51 0.21 17.06 -11.93
N GLY A 52 -0.10 16.07 -12.78
CA GLY A 52 0.15 16.16 -14.22
C GLY A 52 -0.65 17.27 -14.89
N VAL A 53 -1.94 17.39 -14.57
CA VAL A 53 -2.79 18.48 -15.07
C VAL A 53 -2.29 19.84 -14.57
N ALA A 54 -2.00 19.96 -13.28
CA ALA A 54 -1.53 21.21 -12.68
C ALA A 54 -0.18 21.65 -13.26
N ALA A 55 0.78 20.73 -13.44
CA ALA A 55 2.07 21.02 -14.06
C ALA A 55 1.89 21.52 -15.50
N THR A 56 1.00 20.88 -16.28
CA THR A 56 0.73 21.26 -17.67
C THR A 56 0.10 22.65 -17.74
N LEU A 57 -0.88 22.96 -16.88
CA LEU A 57 -1.50 24.27 -16.83
C LEU A 57 -0.50 25.36 -16.42
N THR A 58 0.36 25.07 -15.44
CA THR A 58 1.38 25.99 -14.94
C THR A 58 2.46 26.26 -15.99
N ALA A 59 2.83 25.25 -16.79
CA ALA A 59 3.79 25.42 -17.88
C ALA A 59 3.25 26.25 -19.05
N ASN A 60 1.93 26.31 -19.23
CA ASN A 60 1.29 27.10 -20.29
C ASN A 60 0.94 28.54 -19.88
N SER A 61 1.08 28.90 -18.59
CA SER A 61 0.59 30.20 -18.11
C SER A 61 1.56 31.36 -18.35
N ASP A 62 2.87 31.13 -18.26
CA ASP A 62 3.90 32.17 -18.39
C ASP A 62 5.29 31.54 -18.54
N ASP A 63 6.21 32.21 -19.25
CA ASP A 63 7.61 31.78 -19.44
C ASP A 63 8.53 32.27 -18.30
N SER A 64 7.98 32.99 -17.32
CA SER A 64 8.73 33.49 -16.17
C SER A 64 9.39 32.35 -15.38
N ILE A 65 10.68 32.53 -15.08
CA ILE A 65 11.51 31.53 -14.37
C ILE A 65 10.95 31.13 -13.01
N TRP A 66 10.11 31.98 -12.41
CA TRP A 66 9.44 31.73 -11.14
C TRP A 66 8.40 30.60 -11.21
N PHE A 67 7.85 30.31 -12.40
CA PHE A 67 6.92 29.19 -12.60
C PHE A 67 7.62 27.83 -12.67
N LEU A 68 8.95 27.77 -12.80
CA LEU A 68 9.68 26.50 -12.73
C LEU A 68 9.60 25.85 -11.34
N LEU A 69 9.57 26.66 -10.28
CA LEU A 69 9.52 26.18 -8.90
C LEU A 69 8.24 25.34 -8.61
N PRO A 70 7.02 25.83 -8.91
CA PRO A 70 5.82 25.02 -8.75
C PRO A 70 5.75 23.83 -9.71
N ILE A 71 6.24 23.96 -10.95
CA ILE A 71 6.29 22.83 -11.91
C ILE A 71 7.15 21.69 -11.33
N ALA A 72 8.34 22.00 -10.80
CA ALA A 72 9.19 21.01 -10.15
C ALA A 72 8.49 20.35 -8.94
N GLY A 73 7.75 21.12 -8.15
CA GLY A 73 6.95 20.59 -7.03
C GLY A 73 5.85 19.62 -7.47
N PHE A 74 5.12 19.92 -8.55
CA PHE A 74 4.13 19.00 -9.12
C PHE A 74 4.77 17.74 -9.70
N ILE A 75 5.95 17.84 -10.33
CA ILE A 75 6.68 16.67 -10.83
C ILE A 75 7.08 15.76 -9.65
N ILE A 76 7.59 16.32 -8.56
CA ILE A 76 7.93 15.54 -7.35
C ILE A 76 6.69 14.88 -6.77
N ALA A 77 5.55 15.58 -6.72
CA ALA A 77 4.28 15.03 -6.26
C ALA A 77 3.80 13.86 -7.14
N ALA A 78 3.92 13.99 -8.46
CA ALA A 78 3.59 12.93 -9.41
C ALA A 78 4.51 11.70 -9.24
N LEU A 79 5.83 11.90 -9.10
CA LEU A 79 6.79 10.83 -8.87
C LEU A 79 6.54 10.11 -7.54
N ALA A 80 6.23 10.87 -6.49
CA ALA A 80 5.86 10.32 -5.19
C ALA A 80 4.57 9.49 -5.28
N GLY A 81 3.54 9.98 -5.97
CA GLY A 81 2.32 9.23 -6.23
C GLY A 81 2.57 7.94 -7.03
N ALA A 82 3.37 8.02 -8.10
CA ALA A 82 3.77 6.86 -8.88
C ALA A 82 4.51 5.83 -8.02
N ARG A 83 5.40 6.28 -7.12
CA ARG A 83 6.13 5.40 -6.19
C ARG A 83 5.22 4.68 -5.20
N VAL A 84 4.13 5.32 -4.77
CA VAL A 84 3.10 4.71 -3.92
C VAL A 84 2.29 3.66 -4.69
N MET A 85 2.03 3.90 -5.98
CA MET A 85 1.36 2.95 -6.87
C MET A 85 2.22 1.77 -7.27
N PHE A 86 3.54 1.82 -7.10
CA PHE A 86 4.34 0.60 -7.25
C PHE A 86 3.92 -0.37 -6.15
N PRO A 87 3.38 -1.55 -6.50
CA PRO A 87 2.99 -2.51 -5.50
C PRO A 87 4.21 -2.78 -4.64
N ALA A 88 4.04 -2.62 -3.33
CA ALA A 88 4.79 -3.42 -2.41
C ALA A 88 4.60 -4.85 -2.92
N THR A 89 5.64 -5.44 -3.49
CA THR A 89 5.72 -6.87 -3.81
C THR A 89 5.66 -7.62 -2.48
N GLY A 90 4.53 -7.53 -1.80
CA GLY A 90 4.14 -8.44 -0.75
C GLY A 90 3.92 -9.73 -1.50
N MET A 91 4.93 -10.59 -1.43
CA MET A 91 4.97 -11.93 -1.97
C MET A 91 3.57 -12.53 -1.87
N ALA A 92 2.84 -12.54 -2.99
CA ALA A 92 1.68 -13.39 -3.09
C ALA A 92 2.24 -14.78 -2.82
N MET A 93 1.78 -15.47 -1.77
CA MET A 93 2.14 -16.88 -1.57
C MET A 93 1.92 -17.55 -2.92
N GLU A 94 3.02 -17.97 -3.57
CA GLU A 94 2.93 -18.60 -4.88
C GLU A 94 1.94 -19.76 -4.73
N PRO A 95 0.87 -19.81 -5.54
CA PRO A 95 -0.11 -20.89 -5.47
C PRO A 95 0.55 -22.26 -5.50
N GLU A 96 1.68 -22.36 -6.21
CA GLU A 96 2.55 -23.54 -6.27
C GLU A 96 3.13 -23.92 -4.90
N ARG A 97 3.60 -22.97 -4.08
CA ARG A 97 4.06 -23.28 -2.71
C ARG A 97 2.93 -23.83 -1.85
N VAL A 98 1.72 -23.31 -2.01
CA VAL A 98 0.54 -23.78 -1.25
C VAL A 98 0.14 -25.20 -1.70
N LEU A 99 0.14 -25.45 -3.02
CA LEU A 99 -0.14 -26.76 -3.61
C LEU A 99 0.91 -27.82 -3.26
N HIS A 100 2.19 -27.45 -3.25
CA HIS A 100 3.29 -28.35 -2.90
C HIS A 100 3.28 -28.69 -1.39
N THR A 101 2.82 -27.76 -0.55
CA THR A 101 2.62 -27.98 0.90
C THR A 101 1.35 -28.80 1.18
N ALA A 102 0.34 -28.73 0.29
CA ALA A 102 -0.90 -29.50 0.40
C ALA A 102 -0.74 -30.97 -0.01
N ARG A 103 0.18 -31.30 -0.92
CA ARG A 103 0.51 -32.68 -1.30
C ARG A 103 1.38 -33.35 -0.23
N GLY A 104 0.76 -33.80 0.86
CA GLY A 104 1.42 -34.65 1.86
C GLY A 104 1.13 -34.33 3.33
N ASN A 105 0.44 -33.21 3.60
CA ASN A 105 0.09 -32.80 4.96
C ASN A 105 -1.37 -33.13 5.28
N SER A 106 -1.66 -33.48 6.54
CA SER A 106 -3.04 -33.59 7.01
C SER A 106 -3.74 -32.22 6.96
N ALA A 107 -5.08 -32.20 6.90
CA ALA A 107 -5.86 -30.96 6.83
C ALA A 107 -5.48 -29.96 7.94
N VAL A 108 -5.14 -30.46 9.14
CA VAL A 108 -4.70 -29.66 10.29
C VAL A 108 -3.31 -29.05 10.06
N GLN A 109 -2.36 -29.81 9.53
CA GLN A 109 -1.02 -29.31 9.20
C GLN A 109 -1.06 -28.29 8.07
N LEU A 110 -1.92 -28.49 7.08
CA LEU A 110 -2.13 -27.52 6.00
C LEU A 110 -2.71 -26.20 6.54
N LYS A 111 -3.72 -26.27 7.42
CA LYS A 111 -4.27 -25.09 8.10
C LYS A 111 -3.21 -24.36 8.94
N HIS A 112 -2.34 -25.10 9.64
CA HIS A 112 -1.24 -24.50 10.42
C HIS A 112 -0.17 -23.84 9.54
N ALA A 113 0.21 -24.47 8.42
CA ALA A 113 1.16 -23.91 7.46
C ALA A 113 0.62 -22.65 6.77
N ILE A 114 -0.68 -22.63 6.45
CA ILE A 114 -1.35 -21.45 5.91
C ILE A 114 -1.37 -20.33 6.97
N ALA A 115 -1.78 -20.63 8.22
CA ALA A 115 -1.83 -19.64 9.28
C ALA A 115 -0.45 -19.01 9.56
N THR A 116 0.60 -19.83 9.65
CA THR A 116 1.98 -19.37 9.89
C THR A 116 2.55 -18.59 8.70
N GLY A 117 2.29 -19.04 7.47
CA GLY A 117 2.67 -18.32 6.25
C GLY A 117 2.04 -16.94 6.16
N ILE A 118 0.74 -16.82 6.51
CA ILE A 118 0.05 -15.52 6.48
C ILE A 118 0.57 -14.58 7.59
N VAL A 119 0.91 -15.10 8.76
CA VAL A 119 1.52 -14.30 9.83
C VAL A 119 2.92 -13.79 9.42
N ALA A 120 3.70 -14.61 8.72
CA ALA A 120 4.99 -14.21 8.17
C ALA A 120 4.83 -13.12 7.10
N ASP A 121 3.87 -13.26 6.19
CA ASP A 121 3.54 -12.26 5.19
C ASP A 121 3.13 -10.93 5.84
N TYR A 122 2.27 -10.99 6.86
CA TYR A 122 1.82 -9.79 7.58
C TYR A 122 2.98 -9.05 8.27
N LYS A 123 3.95 -9.79 8.85
CA LYS A 123 5.16 -9.19 9.41
C LYS A 123 6.03 -8.54 8.33
N SER A 124 6.17 -9.19 7.17
CA SER A 124 6.99 -8.69 6.05
C SER A 124 6.44 -7.41 5.43
N GLN A 125 5.12 -7.20 5.46
CA GLN A 125 4.45 -6.07 4.82
C GLN A 125 4.49 -4.76 5.63
N LYS A 126 4.93 -4.78 6.90
CA LYS A 126 5.02 -3.56 7.73
C LYS A 126 6.02 -2.52 7.21
N VAL A 127 7.13 -2.96 6.61
CA VAL A 127 8.17 -2.08 6.06
C VAL A 127 7.70 -1.38 4.78
N PRO A 128 7.21 -2.10 3.75
CA PRO A 128 6.77 -1.44 2.53
C PRO A 128 5.56 -0.51 2.75
N LEU A 129 4.63 -0.84 3.66
CA LEU A 129 3.53 0.06 4.02
C LEU A 129 4.04 1.38 4.66
N ARG A 130 5.10 1.33 5.48
CA ARG A 130 5.72 2.54 6.03
C ARG A 130 6.37 3.39 4.94
N VAL A 131 7.07 2.75 4.00
CA VAL A 131 7.69 3.45 2.87
C VAL A 131 6.62 4.08 1.99
N GLN A 132 5.56 3.36 1.64
CA GLN A 132 4.43 3.92 0.88
C GLN A 132 3.76 5.09 1.61
N ARG A 133 3.57 4.99 2.93
CA ARG A 133 3.03 6.11 3.72
C ARG A 133 3.96 7.33 3.69
N PHE A 134 5.26 7.14 3.83
CA PHE A 134 6.24 8.23 3.75
C PHE A 134 6.18 8.93 2.38
N TRP A 135 6.23 8.18 1.29
CA TRP A 135 6.12 8.73 -0.07
C TRP A 135 4.79 9.43 -0.32
N SER A 136 3.68 8.92 0.22
CA SER A 136 2.39 9.58 0.15
C SER A 136 2.39 10.94 0.86
N ILE A 137 3.07 11.06 2.00
CA ILE A 137 3.20 12.33 2.74
C ILE A 137 4.07 13.31 1.95
N VAL A 138 5.22 12.85 1.45
CA VAL A 138 6.12 13.67 0.61
C VAL A 138 5.36 14.21 -0.60
N GLY A 139 4.64 13.35 -1.31
CA GLY A 139 3.87 13.75 -2.49
C GLY A 139 2.78 14.77 -2.18
N LEU A 140 2.06 14.60 -1.06
CA LEU A 140 1.06 15.56 -0.61
C LEU A 140 1.69 16.94 -0.29
N ILE A 141 2.78 16.96 0.47
CA ILE A 141 3.46 18.20 0.86
C ILE A 141 3.98 18.94 -0.38
N SER A 142 4.61 18.21 -1.31
CA SER A 142 5.09 18.79 -2.57
C SER A 142 3.95 19.36 -3.41
N PHE A 143 2.80 18.69 -3.47
CA PHE A 143 1.63 19.18 -4.18
C PHE A 143 1.07 20.47 -3.56
N VAL A 144 0.90 20.50 -2.24
CA VAL A 144 0.40 21.68 -1.52
C VAL A 144 1.34 22.86 -1.70
N PHE A 145 2.65 22.65 -1.54
CA PHE A 145 3.66 23.67 -1.74
C PHE A 145 3.68 24.23 -3.17
N ALA A 146 3.55 23.35 -4.18
CA ALA A 146 3.46 23.76 -5.58
C ALA A 146 2.20 24.60 -5.82
N ALA A 147 1.04 24.14 -5.34
CA ALA A 147 -0.23 24.84 -5.50
C ALA A 147 -0.22 26.23 -4.84
N THR A 148 0.30 26.35 -3.61
CA THR A 148 0.41 27.66 -2.93
C THR A 148 1.39 28.59 -3.63
N SER A 149 2.47 28.05 -4.20
CA SER A 149 3.45 28.85 -4.95
C SER A 149 2.84 29.40 -6.25
N VAL A 150 2.09 28.58 -7.01
CA VAL A 150 1.37 29.07 -8.20
C VAL A 150 0.37 30.16 -7.82
N ALA A 151 -0.44 29.93 -6.79
CA ALA A 151 -1.43 30.91 -6.35
C ALA A 151 -0.78 32.24 -5.93
N GLY A 152 0.34 32.18 -5.20
CA GLY A 152 1.11 33.37 -4.82
C GLY A 152 1.65 34.13 -6.03
N LEU A 153 2.21 33.43 -7.02
CA LEU A 153 2.72 34.05 -8.24
C LEU A 153 1.62 34.73 -9.06
N GLN A 154 0.43 34.09 -9.17
CA GLN A 154 -0.69 34.70 -9.88
C GLN A 154 -1.23 35.96 -9.17
N ILE A 155 -1.25 35.97 -7.84
CA ILE A 155 -1.62 37.17 -7.07
C ILE A 155 -0.63 38.31 -7.33
N VAL A 156 0.67 38.03 -7.30
CA VAL A 156 1.70 39.05 -7.57
C VAL A 156 1.55 39.59 -8.99
N ASN A 157 1.41 38.72 -10.00
CA ASN A 157 1.22 39.13 -11.39
C ASN A 157 -0.04 39.99 -11.58
N PHE A 158 -1.13 39.69 -10.86
CA PHE A 158 -2.34 40.51 -10.88
C PHE A 158 -2.07 41.94 -10.38
N PHE A 159 -1.34 42.10 -9.28
CA PHE A 159 -1.03 43.43 -8.73
C PHE A 159 0.00 44.22 -9.55
N THR A 160 0.86 43.58 -10.34
CA THR A 160 1.84 44.29 -11.19
C THR A 160 1.29 44.72 -12.53
N THR A 161 0.16 44.16 -12.96
CA THR A 161 -0.45 44.45 -14.28
C THR A 161 -1.51 45.58 -14.21
N PHE A 162 -1.97 45.93 -13.01
CA PHE A 162 -2.90 47.04 -12.73
C PHE A 162 -2.16 48.22 -12.12
#